data_AF-A0A836FWY5-F1
#
_entry.id   AF-A0A836FWY5-F1
#
_cell.length_a   1.000
_cell.length_b   1.000
_cell.length_c   1.000
_cell.angle_alpha   90.00
_cell.angle_beta   90.00
_cell.angle_gamma   90.00
#
_symmetry.space_group_name_H-M   'P 1'
#
loop_
_entity.id
_entity.type
_entity.pdbx_description
1 polymer ?
#
loop_
_entity_poly.entity_id
_entity_poly.type
_entity_poly.pdbx_seq_one_letter_code
_entity_poly.pdbx_strand_id
1 'polypeptide(L)'
;MSKFVPNKVYLRGILLHSFIQKKSAAEAHRILVQTYGDNALSDTTCRDWFRRFKNNDFELEDKERSGAPKKFQDKELEQLLDEDPSQTLSELGKILQVDESTVSKRLKGLGMIQKQGHWVPYELKPRDVERRFGTCELLLQRQKRKGFLECRVCSLYHKHDRVTISKQCLETFQPECNPDEFLRRFITVDETWIHYFTPKTKEQSKQWSAPKAKIVKSAGKVMATSDYAVLLDCFNNILKKKGPHLAKKKMFFHQNNARVYMCPAPMAKFNEFRYELLPHIASSIFARFSPLRLFPVSKMKKWFGGKRFITREQFIAETEAYFEGLNKSYHLNGLKKLENRWIKCIELKGDYVEK
;
A
#
# COMPACT_ATOMS: atom_id res chain seq x y z
N MET A 1 49.51 -32.74 -30.84
CA MET A 1 48.15 -33.26 -31.15
C MET A 1 47.28 -33.01 -29.94
N SER A 2 46.16 -32.28 -30.07
CA SER A 2 45.22 -32.09 -28.97
C SER A 2 44.69 -33.45 -28.53
N LYS A 3 44.74 -33.74 -27.22
CA LYS A 3 44.11 -34.95 -26.67
C LYS A 3 42.60 -34.75 -26.71
N PHE A 4 41.94 -35.27 -27.74
CA PHE A 4 40.48 -35.28 -27.80
C PHE A 4 39.93 -36.12 -26.64
N VAL A 5 39.12 -35.50 -25.78
CA VAL A 5 38.45 -36.18 -24.66
C VAL A 5 36.99 -36.41 -25.07
N PRO A 6 36.56 -37.66 -25.29
CA PRO A 6 35.21 -37.94 -25.75
C PRO A 6 34.19 -37.64 -24.64
N ASN A 7 33.10 -36.95 -24.99
CA ASN A 7 31.99 -36.74 -24.06
C ASN A 7 31.07 -37.98 -24.02
N LYS A 8 30.22 -38.08 -23.00
CA LYS A 8 29.35 -39.26 -22.79
C LYS A 8 28.38 -39.50 -23.96
N VAL A 9 27.83 -38.44 -24.55
CA VAL A 9 26.89 -38.53 -25.69
C VAL A 9 27.59 -39.09 -26.92
N TYR A 10 28.83 -38.65 -27.17
CA TYR A 10 29.67 -39.11 -28.26
C TYR A 10 29.99 -40.61 -28.12
N LEU A 11 30.39 -41.06 -26.93
CA LEU A 11 30.62 -42.49 -26.66
C LEU A 11 29.34 -43.33 -26.85
N ARG A 12 28.17 -42.81 -26.48
CA ARG A 12 26.87 -43.47 -26.72
C ARG A 12 26.54 -43.52 -28.22
N GLY A 13 26.91 -42.50 -28.99
CA GLY A 13 26.78 -42.50 -30.45
C GLY A 13 27.62 -43.59 -31.11
N ILE A 14 28.84 -43.84 -30.60
CA ILE A 14 29.69 -44.95 -31.07
C ILE A 14 29.06 -46.32 -30.74
N LEU A 15 28.44 -46.45 -29.56
CA LEU A 15 27.69 -47.67 -29.22
C LEU A 15 26.51 -47.89 -30.16
N LEU A 16 25.76 -46.84 -30.50
CA LEU A 16 24.65 -46.91 -31.45
C LEU A 16 25.13 -47.33 -32.85
N HIS A 17 26.21 -46.73 -33.34
CA HIS A 17 26.81 -47.12 -34.61
C HIS A 17 27.29 -48.60 -34.59
N SER A 18 27.90 -49.04 -33.48
CA SER A 18 28.33 -50.44 -33.32
C SER A 18 27.14 -51.41 -33.29
N PHE A 19 26.02 -51.00 -32.71
CA PHE A 19 24.77 -51.76 -32.70
C PHE A 19 24.18 -51.90 -34.11
N ILE A 20 24.19 -50.82 -34.91
CA ILE A 20 23.77 -50.85 -36.33
C ILE A 20 24.65 -51.79 -37.16
N GLN A 21 25.95 -51.85 -36.86
CA GLN A 21 26.89 -52.81 -37.46
C GLN A 21 26.70 -54.26 -37.01
N LYS A 22 25.65 -54.57 -36.22
CA LYS A 22 25.35 -55.90 -35.65
C LYS A 22 26.47 -56.48 -34.79
N LYS A 23 27.33 -55.64 -34.21
CA LYS A 23 28.34 -56.08 -33.22
C LYS A 23 27.67 -56.33 -31.88
N SER A 24 28.27 -57.18 -31.05
CA SER A 24 27.85 -57.40 -29.67
C SER A 24 28.30 -56.25 -28.75
N ALA A 25 27.65 -56.11 -27.60
CA ALA A 25 28.00 -55.10 -26.60
C ALA A 25 29.45 -55.26 -26.10
N ALA A 26 29.93 -56.50 -26.00
CA ALA A 26 31.30 -56.82 -25.58
C ALA A 26 32.34 -56.40 -26.63
N GLU A 27 32.05 -56.60 -27.92
CA GLU A 27 32.92 -56.14 -29.01
C GLU A 27 32.97 -54.62 -29.09
N ALA A 28 31.82 -53.96 -28.94
CA ALA A 28 31.76 -52.50 -28.90
C ALA A 28 32.55 -51.94 -27.70
N HIS A 29 32.47 -52.58 -26.53
CA HIS A 29 33.26 -52.19 -25.36
C HIS A 29 34.77 -52.39 -25.59
N ARG A 30 35.20 -53.50 -26.19
CA ARG A 30 36.62 -53.73 -26.54
C ARG A 30 37.14 -52.65 -27.49
N ILE A 31 36.37 -52.29 -28.52
CA ILE A 31 36.74 -51.21 -29.45
C ILE A 31 36.87 -49.88 -28.70
N LEU A 32 35.91 -49.56 -27.83
CA LEU A 32 35.96 -48.31 -27.05
C LEU A 32 37.17 -48.25 -26.12
N VAL A 33 37.50 -49.33 -25.41
CA VAL A 33 38.67 -49.40 -24.53
C VAL A 33 39.96 -49.30 -25.34
N GLN A 34 40.04 -49.99 -26.48
CA GLN A 34 41.21 -49.92 -27.35
C GLN A 34 41.45 -48.52 -27.92
N THR A 35 40.38 -47.78 -28.26
CA THR A 35 40.50 -46.44 -28.86
C THR A 35 40.62 -45.32 -27.82
N TYR A 36 39.91 -45.40 -26.69
CA TYR A 36 39.77 -44.30 -25.73
C TYR A 36 40.36 -44.58 -24.34
N GLY A 37 40.85 -45.80 -24.09
CA GLY A 37 41.49 -46.19 -22.83
C GLY A 37 40.61 -45.89 -21.62
N ASP A 38 41.18 -45.16 -20.66
CA ASP A 38 40.51 -44.76 -19.41
C ASP A 38 39.26 -43.89 -19.61
N ASN A 39 39.09 -43.28 -20.79
CA ASN A 39 37.91 -42.47 -21.10
C ASN A 39 36.75 -43.30 -21.69
N ALA A 40 36.89 -44.62 -21.80
CA ALA A 40 35.84 -45.50 -22.30
C ALA A 40 34.69 -45.68 -21.30
N LEU A 41 33.50 -46.01 -21.82
CA LEU A 41 32.37 -46.42 -20.99
C LEU A 41 32.62 -47.81 -20.39
N SER A 42 32.13 -48.03 -19.17
CA SER A 42 32.18 -49.35 -18.51
C SER A 42 31.40 -50.42 -19.30
N ASP A 43 31.81 -51.69 -19.20
CA ASP A 43 31.10 -52.82 -19.83
C ASP A 43 29.61 -52.86 -19.44
N THR A 44 29.30 -52.58 -18.17
CA THR A 44 27.93 -52.48 -17.66
C THR A 44 27.12 -51.40 -18.38
N THR A 45 27.71 -50.22 -18.56
CA THR A 45 27.07 -49.12 -19.29
C THR A 45 26.86 -49.49 -20.76
N CYS A 46 27.84 -50.11 -21.41
CA CYS A 46 27.70 -50.59 -22.79
C CYS A 46 26.53 -51.58 -22.93
N ARG A 47 26.42 -52.57 -22.04
CA ARG A 47 25.32 -53.55 -22.05
C ARG A 47 23.95 -52.90 -21.81
N ASP A 48 23.86 -51.95 -20.88
CA ASP A 48 22.60 -51.25 -20.59
C ASP A 48 22.14 -50.41 -21.79
N TRP A 49 23.05 -49.73 -22.49
CA TRP A 49 22.75 -49.03 -23.74
C TRP A 49 22.32 -49.96 -24.86
N PHE A 50 22.98 -51.11 -25.00
CA PHE A 50 22.54 -52.14 -25.96
C PHE A 50 21.15 -52.69 -25.63
N ARG A 51 20.78 -52.79 -24.34
CA ARG A 51 19.42 -53.17 -23.93
C ARG A 51 18.40 -52.10 -24.33
N ARG A 52 18.74 -50.81 -24.20
CA ARG A 52 17.91 -49.69 -24.66
C ARG A 52 17.71 -49.70 -26.17
N PHE A 53 18.78 -49.87 -26.95
CA PHE A 53 18.69 -49.92 -28.41
C PHE A 53 17.84 -51.09 -28.92
N LYS A 54 17.88 -52.25 -28.24
CA LYS A 54 16.99 -53.38 -28.53
C LYS A 54 15.51 -53.07 -28.26
N ASN A 55 15.22 -52.17 -27.33
CA ASN A 55 13.88 -51.69 -27.03
C ASN A 55 13.48 -50.48 -27.91
N ASN A 56 14.19 -50.22 -29.01
CA ASN A 56 13.99 -49.09 -29.92
C ASN A 56 14.14 -47.69 -29.27
N ASP A 57 14.85 -47.58 -28.13
CA ASP A 57 15.19 -46.29 -27.51
C ASP A 57 16.58 -45.83 -27.97
N PHE A 58 16.62 -44.96 -28.98
CA PHE A 58 17.83 -44.43 -29.60
C PHE A 58 18.25 -43.04 -29.07
N GLU A 59 17.58 -42.53 -28.03
CA GLU A 59 17.88 -41.23 -27.45
C GLU A 59 19.20 -41.28 -26.66
N LEU A 60 20.20 -40.53 -27.13
CA LEU A 60 21.57 -40.58 -26.55
C LEU A 60 21.73 -39.69 -25.32
N GLU A 61 20.77 -38.79 -25.06
CA GLU A 61 20.78 -37.90 -23.90
C GLU A 61 20.17 -38.56 -22.67
N ASP A 62 20.54 -38.06 -21.49
CA ASP A 62 19.90 -38.48 -20.24
C ASP A 62 18.50 -37.85 -20.17
N LYS A 63 17.47 -38.67 -19.95
CA LYS A 63 16.12 -38.17 -19.67
C LYS A 63 16.12 -37.30 -18.42
N GLU A 64 15.23 -36.30 -18.37
CA GLU A 64 15.08 -35.46 -17.18
C GLU A 64 14.90 -36.34 -15.93
N ARG A 65 15.79 -36.16 -14.95
CA ARG A 65 15.70 -36.90 -13.70
C ARG A 65 14.49 -36.37 -12.93
N SER A 66 13.66 -37.28 -12.44
CA SER A 66 12.63 -36.96 -11.46
C SER A 66 13.32 -36.40 -10.20
N GLY A 67 13.25 -35.08 -10.04
CA GLY A 67 13.80 -34.39 -8.88
C GLY A 67 13.02 -34.72 -7.60
N ALA A 68 13.51 -34.22 -6.46
CA ALA A 68 12.81 -34.34 -5.19
C ALA A 68 11.39 -33.73 -5.29
N PRO A 69 10.37 -34.35 -4.66
CA PRO A 69 9.01 -33.85 -4.70
C PRO A 69 8.93 -32.44 -4.13
N LYS A 70 8.10 -31.59 -4.74
CA LYS A 70 7.87 -30.22 -4.26
C LYS A 70 7.18 -30.30 -2.88
N LYS A 71 7.70 -29.57 -1.88
CA LYS A 71 7.14 -29.54 -0.51
C LYS A 71 5.77 -28.83 -0.41
N PHE A 72 5.48 -27.92 -1.34
CA PHE A 72 4.21 -27.21 -1.46
C PHE A 72 3.97 -26.86 -2.94
N GLN A 73 2.72 -26.60 -3.32
CA GLN A 73 2.38 -26.25 -4.70
C GLN A 73 2.59 -24.77 -4.97
N ASP A 74 3.02 -24.43 -6.18
CA ASP A 74 3.26 -23.03 -6.54
C ASP A 74 1.97 -22.18 -6.42
N LYS A 75 0.79 -22.80 -6.62
CA LYS A 75 -0.54 -22.19 -6.45
C LYS A 75 -0.85 -21.76 -5.01
N GLU A 76 -0.37 -22.51 -4.01
CA GLU A 76 -0.57 -22.16 -2.60
C GLU A 76 0.20 -20.89 -2.25
N LEU A 77 1.41 -20.74 -2.80
CA LEU A 77 2.21 -19.54 -2.63
C LEU A 77 1.61 -18.34 -3.37
N GLU A 78 1.05 -18.53 -4.57
CA GLU A 78 0.34 -17.48 -5.31
C GLU A 78 -0.88 -16.97 -4.53
N GLN A 79 -1.69 -17.85 -3.94
CA GLN A 79 -2.85 -17.46 -3.13
C GLN A 79 -2.46 -16.59 -1.93
N LEU A 80 -1.38 -16.95 -1.22
CA LEU A 80 -0.89 -16.15 -0.08
C LEU A 80 -0.45 -14.75 -0.51
N LEU A 81 0.17 -14.62 -1.69
CA LEU A 81 0.58 -13.33 -2.25
C LEU A 81 -0.59 -12.50 -2.76
N ASP A 82 -1.65 -13.13 -3.27
CA ASP A 82 -2.88 -12.47 -3.68
C ASP A 82 -3.65 -11.90 -2.47
N GLU A 83 -3.61 -12.60 -1.33
CA GLU A 83 -4.20 -12.14 -0.07
C GLU A 83 -3.42 -10.97 0.56
N ASP A 84 -2.10 -11.10 0.72
CA ASP A 84 -1.24 -10.02 1.21
C ASP A 84 0.13 -10.01 0.50
N PRO A 85 0.31 -9.11 -0.49
CA PRO A 85 1.58 -9.02 -1.22
C PRO A 85 2.73 -8.43 -0.38
N SER A 86 2.48 -7.96 0.84
CA SER A 86 3.48 -7.37 1.75
C SER A 86 4.04 -8.34 2.80
N GLN A 87 3.72 -9.64 2.68
CA GLN A 87 4.25 -10.68 3.56
C GLN A 87 5.76 -10.83 3.45
N THR A 88 6.39 -11.09 4.60
CA THR A 88 7.83 -11.36 4.70
C THR A 88 8.14 -12.84 4.39
N LEU A 89 9.39 -13.13 4.03
CA LEU A 89 9.83 -14.53 3.80
C LEU A 89 9.64 -15.42 5.04
N SER A 90 9.81 -14.84 6.24
CA SER A 90 9.61 -15.53 7.51
C SER A 90 8.15 -15.91 7.76
N GLU A 91 7.23 -14.98 7.48
CA GLU A 91 5.79 -15.24 7.61
C GLU A 91 5.32 -16.30 6.63
N LEU A 92 5.74 -16.19 5.36
CA LEU A 92 5.47 -17.21 4.34
C LEU A 92 6.05 -18.57 4.73
N GLY A 93 7.27 -18.60 5.27
CA GLY A 93 7.91 -19.82 5.74
C GLY A 93 7.15 -20.50 6.88
N LYS A 94 6.64 -19.71 7.84
CA LYS A 94 5.82 -20.23 8.94
C LYS A 94 4.49 -20.81 8.46
N ILE A 95 3.81 -20.12 7.53
CA ILE A 95 2.52 -20.57 6.99
C ILE A 95 2.70 -21.86 6.18
N LEU A 96 3.71 -21.89 5.31
CA LEU A 96 4.00 -23.04 4.43
C LEU A 96 4.83 -24.14 5.12
N GLN A 97 5.19 -23.97 6.40
CA GLN A 97 6.04 -24.88 7.18
C GLN A 97 7.36 -25.25 6.48
N VAL A 98 7.99 -24.25 5.86
CA VAL A 98 9.26 -24.40 5.14
C VAL A 98 10.25 -23.31 5.53
N ASP A 99 11.53 -23.59 5.31
CA ASP A 99 12.59 -22.62 5.51
C ASP A 99 12.48 -21.42 4.54
N GLU A 100 12.89 -20.24 5.00
CA GLU A 100 12.84 -18.98 4.24
C GLU A 100 13.60 -19.07 2.90
N SER A 101 14.69 -19.84 2.86
CA SER A 101 15.48 -20.04 1.64
C SER A 101 14.70 -20.82 0.57
N THR A 102 13.79 -21.70 0.98
CA THR A 102 12.93 -22.48 0.08
C THR A 102 11.89 -21.57 -0.56
N VAL A 103 11.27 -20.70 0.24
CA VAL A 103 10.33 -19.68 -0.25
C VAL A 103 11.02 -18.72 -1.21
N SER A 104 12.22 -18.24 -0.87
CA SER A 104 12.99 -17.33 -1.72
C SER A 104 13.33 -17.93 -3.09
N LYS A 105 13.78 -19.19 -3.14
CA LYS A 105 14.06 -19.90 -4.41
C LYS A 105 12.80 -20.06 -5.25
N ARG A 106 11.66 -20.33 -4.63
CA ARG A 106 10.37 -20.51 -5.29
C ARG A 106 9.84 -19.21 -5.89
N LEU A 107 9.89 -18.12 -5.14
CA LEU A 107 9.51 -16.79 -5.63
C LEU A 107 10.34 -16.37 -6.85
N LYS A 108 11.65 -16.66 -6.83
CA LYS A 108 12.52 -16.44 -8.00
C LYS A 108 12.12 -17.31 -9.19
N GLY A 109 11.77 -18.58 -8.95
CA GLY A 109 11.26 -19.49 -9.99
C GLY A 109 9.94 -19.01 -10.63
N LEU A 110 9.10 -18.34 -9.86
CA LEU A 110 7.86 -17.70 -10.34
C LEU A 110 8.08 -16.34 -11.02
N GLY A 111 9.33 -15.85 -11.07
CA GLY A 111 9.64 -14.52 -11.59
C GLY A 111 9.11 -13.37 -10.71
N MET A 112 8.76 -13.65 -9.45
CA MET A 112 8.31 -12.63 -8.50
C MET A 112 9.49 -11.79 -8.04
N ILE A 113 9.32 -10.47 -8.09
CA ILE A 113 10.32 -9.51 -7.63
C ILE A 113 9.75 -8.63 -6.53
N GLN A 114 10.59 -8.32 -5.57
CA GLN A 114 10.22 -7.45 -4.47
C GLN A 114 10.41 -5.98 -4.88
N LYS A 115 9.31 -5.24 -5.00
CA LYS A 115 9.30 -3.82 -5.37
C LYS A 115 8.96 -2.96 -4.17
N GLN A 116 9.44 -1.71 -4.16
CA GLN A 116 9.03 -0.73 -3.16
C GLN A 116 7.58 -0.28 -3.41
N GLY A 117 6.72 -0.40 -2.40
CA GLY A 117 5.37 0.13 -2.43
C GLY A 117 5.36 1.64 -2.66
N HIS A 118 4.45 2.10 -3.51
CA HIS A 118 4.23 3.51 -3.79
C HIS A 118 3.00 4.01 -3.04
N TRP A 119 3.13 5.16 -2.35
CA TRP A 119 2.04 5.77 -1.60
C TRP A 119 1.06 6.47 -2.54
N VAL A 120 -0.16 5.94 -2.67
CA VAL A 120 -1.24 6.58 -3.43
C VAL A 120 -2.31 7.07 -2.43
N PRO A 121 -2.59 8.39 -2.36
CA PRO A 121 -3.47 8.96 -1.34
C PRO A 121 -4.93 8.49 -1.34
N TYR A 122 -5.44 7.93 -2.44
CA TYR A 122 -6.80 7.37 -2.54
C TYR A 122 -6.96 6.49 -3.78
N GLU A 123 -7.93 5.59 -3.73
CA GLU A 123 -8.35 4.77 -4.88
C GLU A 123 -9.17 5.61 -5.87
N LEU A 124 -8.71 5.68 -7.11
CA LEU A 124 -9.43 6.38 -8.19
C LEU A 124 -10.49 5.46 -8.79
N LYS A 125 -11.73 5.93 -8.88
CA LYS A 125 -12.77 5.20 -9.63
C LYS A 125 -12.41 5.21 -11.13
N PRO A 126 -12.86 4.22 -11.93
CA PRO A 126 -12.56 4.17 -13.36
C PRO A 126 -12.89 5.49 -14.10
N ARG A 127 -14.02 6.11 -13.76
CA ARG A 127 -14.43 7.43 -14.28
C ARG A 127 -13.46 8.56 -13.91
N ASP A 128 -12.87 8.52 -12.72
CA ASP A 128 -11.89 9.52 -12.27
C ASP A 128 -10.53 9.31 -12.94
N VAL A 129 -10.16 8.06 -13.25
CA VAL A 129 -8.97 7.73 -14.06
C VAL A 129 -9.11 8.29 -15.46
N GLU A 130 -10.26 8.09 -16.11
CA GLU A 130 -10.55 8.58 -17.45
C GLU A 130 -10.59 10.12 -17.50
N ARG A 131 -11.26 10.76 -16.54
CA ARG A 131 -11.23 12.23 -16.40
C ARG A 131 -9.82 12.76 -16.18
N ARG A 132 -9.02 12.09 -15.34
CA ARG A 132 -7.62 12.47 -15.11
C ARG A 132 -6.79 12.32 -16.37
N PHE A 133 -6.95 11.22 -17.10
CA PHE A 133 -6.26 10.98 -18.36
C PHE A 133 -6.57 12.10 -19.37
N GLY A 134 -7.85 12.38 -19.61
CA GLY A 134 -8.27 13.46 -20.52
C GLY A 134 -7.81 14.85 -20.06
N THR A 135 -7.83 15.13 -18.76
CA THR A 135 -7.33 16.40 -18.21
C THR A 135 -5.81 16.54 -18.39
N CYS A 136 -5.06 15.48 -18.12
CA CYS A 136 -3.61 15.46 -18.30
C CYS A 136 -3.23 15.62 -19.78
N GLU A 137 -3.94 14.97 -20.69
CA GLU A 137 -3.72 15.09 -22.14
C GLU A 137 -3.99 16.52 -22.63
N LEU A 138 -5.09 17.14 -22.19
CA LEU A 138 -5.41 18.55 -22.46
C LEU A 138 -4.36 19.51 -21.89
N LEU A 139 -3.87 19.27 -20.67
CA LEU A 139 -2.83 20.08 -20.03
C LEU A 139 -1.47 19.94 -20.74
N LEU A 140 -1.12 18.72 -21.19
CA LEU A 140 0.10 18.45 -21.95
C LEU A 140 0.06 19.15 -23.32
N GLN A 141 -1.10 19.11 -23.99
CA GLN A 141 -1.36 19.85 -25.22
C GLN A 141 -1.25 21.37 -25.01
N ARG A 142 -1.73 21.89 -23.87
CA ARG A 142 -1.62 23.31 -23.51
C ARG A 142 -0.19 23.73 -23.18
N GLN A 143 0.57 22.90 -22.46
CA GLN A 143 1.96 23.16 -22.11
C GLN A 143 2.87 23.24 -23.35
N LYS A 144 2.59 22.42 -24.37
CA LYS A 144 3.27 22.49 -25.68
C LYS A 144 2.98 23.79 -26.45
N ARG A 145 1.87 24.48 -26.14
CA ARG A 145 1.44 25.70 -26.85
C ARG A 145 1.84 27.00 -26.12
N LYS A 146 1.93 26.98 -24.78
CA LYS A 146 2.49 28.07 -23.95
C LYS A 146 3.11 27.49 -22.68
N GLY A 147 4.32 27.95 -22.31
CA GLY A 147 5.02 27.55 -21.10
C GLY A 147 4.22 27.86 -19.83
N PHE A 148 3.39 26.91 -19.38
CA PHE A 148 2.45 27.04 -18.27
C PHE A 148 3.00 26.47 -16.95
N LEU A 149 4.31 26.56 -16.70
CA LEU A 149 4.91 26.00 -15.48
C LEU A 149 4.92 26.95 -14.27
N GLU A 150 4.21 28.07 -14.32
CA GLU A 150 4.09 29.03 -13.21
C GLU A 150 2.87 28.82 -12.30
N CYS A 151 2.11 27.73 -12.45
CA CYS A 151 0.94 27.46 -11.61
C CYS A 151 1.21 26.45 -10.48
N ARG A 152 2.10 26.83 -9.55
CA ARG A 152 2.11 26.34 -8.15
C ARG A 152 1.55 27.38 -7.17
N VAL A 153 0.87 28.40 -7.66
CA VAL A 153 0.34 29.51 -6.87
C VAL A 153 -1.14 29.27 -6.55
N CYS A 154 -1.51 29.42 -5.27
CA CYS A 154 -2.91 29.48 -4.86
C CYS A 154 -3.64 30.53 -5.72
N SER A 155 -4.72 30.18 -6.42
CA SER A 155 -5.40 31.16 -7.29
C SER A 155 -5.84 32.38 -6.48
N LEU A 156 -5.81 33.57 -7.10
CA LEU A 156 -6.18 34.83 -6.43
C LEU A 156 -7.56 34.76 -5.76
N TYR A 157 -8.51 34.06 -6.39
CA TYR A 157 -9.82 33.77 -5.83
C TYR A 157 -9.75 32.97 -4.53
N HIS A 158 -8.99 31.87 -4.52
CA HIS A 158 -8.80 31.08 -3.30
C HIS A 158 -8.06 31.87 -2.20
N LYS A 159 -7.12 32.76 -2.55
CA LYS A 159 -6.44 33.63 -1.57
C LYS A 159 -7.43 34.62 -0.93
N HIS A 160 -8.32 35.20 -1.73
CA HIS A 160 -9.35 36.11 -1.24
C HIS A 160 -10.32 35.39 -0.29
N ASP A 161 -10.89 34.26 -0.71
CA ASP A 161 -11.80 33.45 0.12
C ASP A 161 -11.15 33.05 1.45
N ARG A 162 -9.86 32.74 1.44
CA ARG A 162 -9.09 32.42 2.64
C ARG A 162 -9.04 33.57 3.64
N VAL A 163 -8.74 34.77 3.15
CA VAL A 163 -8.68 35.96 4.01
C VAL A 163 -10.08 36.27 4.55
N THR A 164 -11.11 36.20 3.69
CA THR A 164 -12.49 36.45 4.08
C THR A 164 -12.98 35.48 5.16
N ILE A 165 -12.77 34.18 4.96
CA ILE A 165 -13.19 33.16 5.94
C ILE A 165 -12.34 33.23 7.22
N SER A 166 -11.05 33.53 7.13
CA SER A 166 -10.21 33.71 8.32
C SER A 166 -10.65 34.92 9.15
N LYS A 167 -11.07 36.02 8.49
CA LYS A 167 -11.65 37.19 9.16
C LYS A 167 -12.97 36.84 9.82
N GLN A 168 -13.89 36.15 9.13
CA GLN A 168 -15.16 35.69 9.71
C GLN A 168 -14.96 34.77 10.92
N CYS A 169 -14.00 33.84 10.87
CA CYS A 169 -13.67 32.97 12.00
C CYS A 169 -13.08 33.76 13.18
N LEU A 170 -12.21 34.75 12.93
CA LEU A 170 -11.69 35.63 13.98
C LEU A 170 -12.76 36.54 14.57
N GLU A 171 -13.64 37.10 13.74
CA GLU A 171 -14.80 37.88 14.17
C GLU A 171 -15.81 37.03 14.94
N THR A 172 -15.82 35.70 14.77
CA THR A 172 -16.62 34.80 15.61
C THR A 172 -15.89 34.42 16.90
N PHE A 173 -14.56 34.47 16.90
CA PHE A 173 -13.69 34.13 18.03
C PHE A 173 -13.50 35.29 19.03
N GLN A 174 -13.42 36.53 18.54
CA GLN A 174 -13.09 37.74 19.31
C GLN A 174 -14.23 38.35 20.17
N PRO A 175 -15.52 38.32 19.77
CA PRO A 175 -16.60 38.96 20.53
C PRO A 175 -17.12 38.13 21.70
N GLU A 176 -16.79 36.84 21.81
CA GLU A 176 -17.05 36.12 23.06
C GLU A 176 -16.03 36.63 24.08
N CYS A 177 -16.49 37.42 25.07
CA CYS A 177 -15.68 38.07 26.11
C CYS A 177 -14.79 37.15 26.96
N ASN A 178 -14.67 35.86 26.61
CA ASN A 178 -13.72 34.91 27.18
C ASN A 178 -13.30 33.85 26.12
N PRO A 179 -12.05 33.88 25.59
CA PRO A 179 -11.58 32.89 24.62
C PRO A 179 -11.59 31.46 25.16
N ASP A 180 -11.48 31.27 26.48
CA ASP A 180 -11.59 29.94 27.09
C ASP A 180 -13.04 29.41 27.07
N GLU A 181 -14.06 30.29 27.03
CA GLU A 181 -15.46 29.87 26.89
C GLU A 181 -15.79 29.43 25.47
N PHE A 182 -15.24 30.13 24.46
CA PHE A 182 -15.34 29.72 23.06
C PHE A 182 -14.69 28.33 22.86
N LEU A 183 -13.47 28.16 23.35
CA LEU A 183 -12.72 26.90 23.23
C LEU A 183 -13.40 25.71 23.93
N ARG A 184 -14.20 25.95 24.98
CA ARG A 184 -15.03 24.91 25.63
C ARG A 184 -16.22 24.48 24.77
N ARG A 185 -16.66 25.31 23.84
CA ARG A 185 -17.81 25.09 22.94
C ARG A 185 -17.42 24.72 21.52
N PHE A 186 -16.13 24.78 21.21
CA PHE A 186 -15.59 24.51 19.90
C PHE A 186 -15.33 23.02 19.69
N ILE A 187 -15.90 22.48 18.62
CA ILE A 187 -15.80 21.09 18.21
C ILE A 187 -15.23 21.07 16.81
N THR A 188 -14.25 20.18 16.59
CA THR A 188 -13.69 19.96 15.26
C THR A 188 -13.75 18.48 14.94
N VAL A 189 -14.04 18.18 13.67
CA VAL A 189 -14.03 16.82 13.14
C VAL A 189 -13.16 16.75 11.90
N ASP A 190 -12.40 15.68 11.81
CA ASP A 190 -11.58 15.34 10.65
C ASP A 190 -11.52 13.83 10.50
N GLU A 191 -11.32 13.40 9.27
CA GLU A 191 -11.21 12.00 8.91
C GLU A 191 -9.78 11.66 8.55
N THR A 192 -9.34 10.50 9.01
CA THR A 192 -8.10 9.92 8.53
C THR A 192 -8.21 8.43 8.30
N TRP A 193 -7.65 8.00 7.18
CA TRP A 193 -7.52 6.59 6.85
C TRP A 193 -6.25 6.05 7.51
N ILE A 194 -6.41 4.97 8.26
CA ILE A 194 -5.33 4.20 8.87
C ILE A 194 -5.45 2.79 8.33
N HIS A 195 -4.34 2.24 7.84
CA HIS A 195 -4.30 0.88 7.33
C HIS A 195 -4.01 -0.08 8.48
N TYR A 196 -4.54 -1.31 8.38
CA TYR A 196 -4.20 -2.42 9.29
C TYR A 196 -2.69 -2.67 9.38
N PHE A 197 -1.95 -2.32 8.32
CA PHE A 197 -0.51 -2.21 8.34
C PHE A 197 -0.05 -0.87 7.75
N THR A 198 0.64 -0.06 8.55
CA THR A 198 1.25 1.18 8.08
C THR A 198 2.78 1.04 8.15
N PRO A 199 3.49 0.79 7.03
CA PRO A 199 4.93 0.59 7.06
C PRO A 199 5.66 1.87 7.50
N LYS A 200 6.62 1.71 8.43
CA LYS A 200 7.43 2.82 8.97
C LYS A 200 8.68 3.07 8.14
N THR A 201 9.24 2.02 7.55
CA THR A 201 10.46 2.09 6.74
C THR A 201 10.18 1.70 5.29
N LYS A 202 11.06 2.15 4.39
CA LYS A 202 11.03 1.79 2.97
C LYS A 202 11.23 0.29 2.72
N GLU A 203 11.82 -0.40 3.68
CA GLU A 203 11.99 -1.86 3.65
C GLU A 203 10.69 -2.59 4.01
N GLN A 204 9.93 -2.06 4.98
CA GLN A 204 8.64 -2.61 5.38
C GLN A 204 7.54 -2.39 4.32
N SER A 205 7.72 -1.45 3.40
CA SER A 205 6.79 -1.22 2.29
C SER A 205 7.07 -2.09 1.06
N LYS A 206 8.04 -3.01 1.13
CA LYS A 206 8.39 -3.89 0.03
C LYS A 206 7.28 -4.91 -0.21
N GLN A 207 6.80 -5.01 -1.45
CA GLN A 207 5.75 -5.93 -1.87
C GLN A 207 6.25 -6.84 -2.99
N TRP A 208 5.81 -8.10 -2.97
CA TRP A 208 6.05 -9.04 -4.07
C TRP A 208 5.12 -8.72 -5.23
N SER A 209 5.68 -8.62 -6.44
CA SER A 209 4.89 -8.38 -7.65
C SER A 209 5.55 -8.99 -8.86
N ALA A 210 4.74 -9.43 -9.83
CA ALA A 210 5.26 -9.79 -11.13
C ALA A 210 5.86 -8.57 -11.85
N PRO A 211 6.78 -8.75 -12.81
CA PRO A 211 7.45 -7.66 -13.51
C PRO A 211 6.48 -6.63 -14.12
N LYS A 212 5.30 -7.08 -14.57
CA LYS A 212 4.25 -6.26 -15.20
C LYS A 212 2.94 -6.13 -14.40
N ALA A 213 2.89 -6.62 -13.15
CA ALA A 213 1.65 -6.55 -12.36
C ALA A 213 1.28 -5.10 -12.05
N LYS A 214 0.01 -4.74 -12.32
CA LYS A 214 -0.57 -3.47 -11.89
C LYS A 214 -0.70 -3.46 -10.37
N ILE A 215 -0.57 -2.28 -9.78
CA ILE A 215 -0.68 -2.02 -8.34
C ILE A 215 -1.96 -2.68 -7.79
N VAL A 216 -1.80 -3.56 -6.80
CA VAL A 216 -2.93 -4.19 -6.09
C VAL A 216 -3.65 -3.11 -5.28
N LYS A 217 -4.97 -3.07 -5.45
CA LYS A 217 -5.86 -2.07 -4.85
C LYS A 217 -6.15 -2.46 -3.41
N SER A 218 -5.78 -1.62 -2.45
CA SER A 218 -6.30 -1.73 -1.09
C SER A 218 -7.78 -1.37 -1.09
N ALA A 219 -8.66 -2.26 -0.61
CA ALA A 219 -10.11 -2.06 -0.59
C ALA A 219 -10.51 -0.73 0.08
N GLY A 220 -11.03 0.21 -0.70
CA GLY A 220 -11.56 1.47 -0.21
C GLY A 220 -12.96 1.30 0.39
N LYS A 221 -13.09 1.42 1.71
CA LYS A 221 -14.40 1.70 2.34
C LYS A 221 -14.65 3.21 2.24
N VAL A 222 -15.81 3.61 1.74
CA VAL A 222 -16.25 5.02 1.67
C VAL A 222 -17.28 5.23 2.76
N MET A 223 -17.14 6.28 3.57
CA MET A 223 -18.17 6.63 4.57
C MET A 223 -19.46 7.02 3.85
N ALA A 224 -20.57 6.37 4.17
CA ALA A 224 -21.88 6.72 3.64
C ALA A 224 -22.50 7.89 4.43
N THR A 225 -23.45 8.60 3.82
CA THR A 225 -24.17 9.71 4.46
C THR A 225 -24.99 9.27 5.67
N SER A 226 -25.57 8.06 5.62
CA SER A 226 -26.24 7.41 6.76
C SER A 226 -25.29 7.23 7.94
N ASP A 227 -24.04 6.85 7.68
CA ASP A 227 -23.06 6.54 8.71
C ASP A 227 -22.64 7.80 9.48
N TYR A 228 -22.51 8.93 8.77
CA TYR A 228 -22.14 10.19 9.41
C TYR A 228 -23.25 10.77 10.31
N ALA A 229 -24.51 10.68 9.89
CA ALA A 229 -25.64 11.10 10.74
C ALA A 229 -25.72 10.27 12.04
N VAL A 230 -25.53 8.94 11.94
CA VAL A 230 -25.46 8.05 13.11
C VAL A 230 -24.28 8.40 14.02
N LEU A 231 -23.12 8.75 13.45
CA LEU A 231 -21.97 9.21 14.22
C LEU A 231 -22.26 10.51 14.99
N LEU A 232 -22.99 11.47 14.38
CA LEU A 232 -23.41 12.70 15.05
C LEU A 232 -24.38 12.42 16.21
N ASP A 233 -25.32 11.51 16.03
CA ASP A 233 -26.24 11.07 17.10
C ASP A 233 -25.44 10.48 18.29
N CYS A 234 -24.54 9.54 18.00
CA CYS A 234 -23.67 8.92 19.01
C CYS A 234 -22.81 9.97 19.73
N PHE A 235 -22.19 10.89 18.98
CA PHE A 235 -21.37 11.95 19.54
C PHE A 235 -22.18 12.88 20.45
N ASN A 236 -23.36 13.33 20.02
CA ASN A 236 -24.22 14.20 20.82
C ASN A 236 -24.65 13.52 22.13
N ASN A 237 -24.96 12.22 22.08
CA ASN A 237 -25.29 11.45 23.29
C ASN A 237 -24.11 11.38 24.27
N ILE A 238 -22.88 11.21 23.76
CA ILE A 238 -21.67 11.22 24.60
C ILE A 238 -21.42 12.63 25.17
N LEU A 239 -21.59 13.68 24.36
CA LEU A 239 -21.41 15.07 24.79
C LEU A 239 -22.38 15.43 25.91
N LYS A 240 -23.67 15.06 25.77
CA LYS A 240 -24.68 15.27 26.81
C LYS A 240 -24.35 14.56 28.12
N LYS A 241 -23.81 13.33 28.05
CA LYS A 241 -23.36 12.57 29.22
C LYS A 241 -22.14 13.22 29.90
N LYS A 242 -21.14 13.65 29.11
CA LYS A 242 -19.87 14.20 29.63
C LYS A 242 -19.95 15.68 30.03
N GLY A 243 -20.85 16.45 29.44
CA GLY A 243 -21.01 17.88 29.68
C GLY A 243 -22.48 18.31 29.68
N PRO A 244 -23.27 17.93 30.71
CA PRO A 244 -24.69 18.30 30.81
C PRO A 244 -24.92 19.82 30.76
N HIS A 245 -23.97 20.59 31.30
CA HIS A 245 -23.97 22.05 31.30
C HIS A 245 -23.77 22.67 29.90
N LEU A 246 -23.23 21.92 28.93
CA LEU A 246 -23.02 22.37 27.55
C LEU A 246 -24.25 22.13 26.67
N ALA A 247 -25.16 21.23 27.06
CA ALA A 247 -26.32 20.84 26.26
C ALA A 247 -27.30 21.99 25.95
N LYS A 248 -27.29 23.04 26.76
CA LYS A 248 -28.12 24.26 26.57
C LYS A 248 -27.39 25.37 25.81
N LYS A 249 -26.07 25.24 25.61
CA LYS A 249 -25.25 26.25 24.95
C LYS A 249 -25.15 25.95 23.45
N LYS A 250 -25.02 27.00 22.65
CA LYS A 250 -24.70 26.89 21.21
C LYS A 250 -23.29 26.31 21.08
N MET A 251 -23.14 25.22 20.32
CA MET A 251 -21.84 24.60 20.04
C MET A 251 -21.36 25.03 18.66
N PHE A 252 -20.05 25.28 18.52
CA PHE A 252 -19.44 25.63 17.24
C PHE A 252 -18.77 24.41 16.66
N PHE A 253 -19.05 24.10 15.40
CA PHE A 253 -18.55 22.92 14.73
C PHE A 253 -17.69 23.30 13.52
N HIS A 254 -16.50 22.73 13.42
CA HIS A 254 -15.59 22.95 12.31
C HIS A 254 -15.27 21.62 11.61
N GLN A 255 -15.75 21.48 10.38
CA GLN A 255 -15.55 20.34 9.48
C GLN A 255 -15.22 20.82 8.06
N ASN A 256 -14.79 19.91 7.19
CA ASN A 256 -14.53 20.26 5.79
C ASN A 256 -15.84 20.24 4.95
N ASN A 257 -15.79 20.72 3.70
CA ASN A 257 -16.98 20.80 2.84
C ASN A 257 -17.21 19.53 2.00
N ALA A 258 -16.78 18.35 2.47
CA ALA A 258 -17.04 17.11 1.76
C ALA A 258 -18.55 16.89 1.61
N ARG A 259 -18.98 16.38 0.45
CA ARG A 259 -20.41 16.18 0.14
C ARG A 259 -21.14 15.36 1.19
N VAL A 260 -20.46 14.41 1.82
CA VAL A 260 -21.03 13.54 2.86
C VAL A 260 -21.46 14.35 4.08
N TYR A 261 -20.71 15.39 4.47
CA TYR A 261 -21.02 16.22 5.64
C TYR A 261 -21.99 17.35 5.34
N MET A 262 -21.96 17.88 4.11
CA MET A 262 -22.80 19.00 3.70
C MET A 262 -24.16 18.57 3.14
N CYS A 263 -24.47 17.27 3.14
CA CYS A 263 -25.76 16.78 2.65
C CYS A 263 -26.91 17.07 3.64
N PRO A 264 -28.18 17.00 3.21
CA PRO A 264 -29.31 17.40 4.04
C PRO A 264 -29.43 16.63 5.37
N ALA A 265 -29.06 15.35 5.40
CA ALA A 265 -29.22 14.52 6.60
C ALA A 265 -28.34 14.99 7.79
N PRO A 266 -27.01 15.15 7.66
CA PRO A 266 -26.18 15.76 8.71
C PRO A 266 -26.57 17.20 9.01
N MET A 267 -26.92 18.01 8.01
CA MET A 267 -27.32 19.41 8.26
C MET A 267 -28.62 19.50 9.06
N ALA A 268 -29.56 18.57 8.86
CA ALA A 268 -30.75 18.44 9.70
C ALA A 268 -30.39 18.11 11.15
N LYS A 269 -29.39 17.23 11.37
CA LYS A 269 -28.86 16.93 12.71
C LYS A 269 -28.19 18.13 13.37
N PHE A 270 -27.47 18.96 12.63
CA PHE A 270 -26.88 20.19 13.16
C PHE A 270 -27.96 21.15 13.67
N ASN A 271 -29.04 21.30 12.90
CA ASN A 271 -30.19 22.11 13.30
C ASN A 271 -30.89 21.52 14.54
N GLU A 272 -31.10 20.19 14.57
CA GLU A 272 -31.69 19.47 15.72
C GLU A 272 -30.88 19.69 17.00
N PHE A 273 -29.55 19.66 16.89
CA PHE A 273 -28.62 19.77 18.02
C PHE A 273 -28.20 21.21 18.35
N ARG A 274 -28.68 22.20 17.59
CA ARG A 274 -28.29 23.62 17.70
C ARG A 274 -26.77 23.83 17.56
N TYR A 275 -26.16 23.05 16.67
CA TYR A 275 -24.76 23.19 16.29
C TYR A 275 -24.63 24.24 15.19
N GLU A 276 -23.72 25.20 15.38
CA GLU A 276 -23.37 26.19 14.38
C GLU A 276 -22.16 25.73 13.59
N LEU A 277 -22.35 25.55 12.30
CA LEU A 277 -21.26 25.20 11.40
C LEU A 277 -20.44 26.46 11.09
N LEU A 278 -19.17 26.45 11.47
CA LEU A 278 -18.23 27.50 11.11
C LEU A 278 -17.86 27.39 9.62
N PRO A 279 -17.68 28.52 8.92
CA PRO A 279 -17.33 28.53 7.52
C PRO A 279 -15.98 27.85 7.30
N HIS A 280 -15.93 26.93 6.33
CA HIS A 280 -14.72 26.27 5.86
C HIS A 280 -14.55 26.51 4.36
N ILE A 281 -13.31 26.65 3.90
CA ILE A 281 -13.01 26.96 2.50
C ILE A 281 -13.20 25.71 1.64
N ALA A 282 -13.93 25.85 0.53
CA ALA A 282 -14.19 24.78 -0.43
C ALA A 282 -12.98 24.56 -1.38
N SER A 283 -11.88 24.01 -0.89
CA SER A 283 -10.90 23.37 -1.77
C SER A 283 -10.14 22.24 -1.09
N SER A 284 -9.93 21.14 -1.81
CA SER A 284 -9.24 19.92 -1.32
C SER A 284 -7.79 20.13 -0.87
N ILE A 285 -7.22 21.31 -1.16
CA ILE A 285 -5.87 21.72 -0.75
C ILE A 285 -5.85 22.20 0.71
N PHE A 286 -7.02 22.48 1.30
CA PHE A 286 -7.18 23.05 2.64
C PHE A 286 -7.21 22.07 3.80
N ALA A 287 -7.02 20.79 3.53
CA ALA A 287 -6.95 19.80 4.59
C ALA A 287 -5.81 20.08 5.61
N ARG A 288 -4.87 20.98 5.30
CA ARG A 288 -3.84 21.42 6.24
C ARG A 288 -4.31 22.41 7.31
N PHE A 289 -5.53 22.93 7.30
CA PHE A 289 -5.98 23.91 8.32
C PHE A 289 -6.91 23.33 9.39
N SER A 290 -7.41 22.10 9.22
CA SER A 290 -8.11 21.43 10.32
C SER A 290 -7.20 21.31 11.55
N PRO A 291 -7.68 21.69 12.75
CA PRO A 291 -6.92 21.54 14.00
C PRO A 291 -6.43 20.10 14.20
N LEU A 292 -7.24 19.13 13.74
CA LEU A 292 -6.99 17.70 13.87
C LEU A 292 -5.94 17.17 12.88
N ARG A 293 -5.86 17.69 11.64
CA ARG A 293 -4.89 17.20 10.65
C ARG A 293 -3.44 17.57 10.95
N LEU A 294 -3.23 18.67 11.68
CA LEU A 294 -1.87 19.14 11.98
C LEU A 294 -1.31 18.65 13.32
N PHE A 295 -2.12 18.45 14.35
CA PHE A 295 -1.60 18.07 15.67
C PHE A 295 -1.85 16.59 16.01
N PRO A 296 -3.10 16.09 16.13
CA PRO A 296 -3.37 14.67 16.42
C PRO A 296 -3.02 13.71 15.29
N VAL A 297 -3.51 13.94 14.07
CA VAL A 297 -3.46 12.92 13.00
C VAL A 297 -2.03 12.62 12.54
N SER A 298 -1.16 13.63 12.47
CA SER A 298 0.24 13.44 12.06
C SER A 298 1.06 12.65 13.08
N LYS A 299 0.86 12.92 14.38
CA LYS A 299 1.50 12.16 15.47
C LYS A 299 0.90 10.77 15.63
N MET A 300 -0.41 10.65 15.47
CA MET A 300 -1.14 9.39 15.46
C MET A 300 -0.65 8.48 14.33
N LYS A 301 -0.47 9.00 13.12
CA LYS A 301 0.12 8.21 12.02
C LYS A 301 1.54 7.73 12.32
N LYS A 302 2.33 8.51 13.05
CA LYS A 302 3.65 8.06 13.53
C LYS A 302 3.55 6.99 14.60
N TRP A 303 2.58 7.11 15.51
CA TRP A 303 2.29 6.11 16.55
C TRP A 303 1.92 4.75 15.96
N PHE A 304 1.10 4.75 14.92
CA PHE A 304 0.71 3.54 14.18
C PHE A 304 1.79 3.03 13.22
N GLY A 305 2.84 3.81 12.96
CA GLY A 305 3.91 3.43 12.05
C GLY A 305 4.65 2.17 12.51
N GLY A 306 4.59 1.12 11.71
CA GLY A 306 5.25 -0.17 11.93
C GLY A 306 4.39 -1.19 12.67
N LYS A 307 3.20 -0.81 13.14
CA LYS A 307 2.26 -1.74 13.80
C LYS A 307 1.44 -2.50 12.75
N ARG A 308 1.25 -3.80 12.99
CA ARG A 308 0.36 -4.69 12.23
C ARG A 308 -0.80 -5.08 13.13
N PHE A 309 -2.01 -4.82 12.69
CA PHE A 309 -3.25 -5.20 13.38
C PHE A 309 -3.86 -6.38 12.65
N ILE A 310 -4.09 -7.48 13.35
CA ILE A 310 -4.73 -8.69 12.80
C ILE A 310 -6.25 -8.57 12.95
N THR A 311 -6.71 -8.00 14.07
CA THR A 311 -8.13 -7.85 14.38
C THR A 311 -8.54 -6.39 14.57
N ARG A 312 -9.84 -6.12 14.44
CA ARG A 312 -10.41 -4.78 14.64
C ARG A 312 -10.30 -4.34 16.09
N GLU A 313 -10.42 -5.28 17.02
CA GLU A 313 -10.38 -5.06 18.46
C GLU A 313 -9.00 -4.60 18.91
N GLN A 314 -7.93 -5.22 18.37
CA GLN A 314 -6.56 -4.78 18.58
C GLN A 314 -6.35 -3.34 18.08
N PHE A 315 -6.89 -3.02 16.91
CA PHE A 315 -6.81 -1.69 16.34
C PHE A 315 -7.55 -0.64 17.20
N ILE A 316 -8.75 -0.97 17.69
CA ILE A 316 -9.53 -0.09 18.58
C ILE A 316 -8.77 0.15 19.89
N ALA A 317 -8.31 -0.92 20.55
CA ALA A 317 -7.59 -0.81 21.82
C ALA A 317 -6.32 0.05 21.71
N GLU A 318 -5.56 -0.11 20.63
CA GLU A 318 -4.37 0.70 20.38
C GLU A 318 -4.72 2.17 20.07
N THR A 319 -5.86 2.41 19.42
CA THR A 319 -6.36 3.76 19.18
C THR A 319 -6.78 4.43 20.49
N GLU A 320 -7.48 3.70 21.36
CA GLU A 320 -7.87 4.17 22.69
C GLU A 320 -6.64 4.48 23.54
N ALA A 321 -5.66 3.59 23.59
CA ALA A 321 -4.40 3.80 24.29
C ALA A 321 -3.65 5.06 23.83
N TYR A 322 -3.64 5.34 22.52
CA TYR A 322 -3.06 6.58 21.99
C TYR A 322 -3.77 7.83 22.55
N PHE A 323 -5.09 7.85 22.58
CA PHE A 323 -5.85 9.01 23.06
C PHE A 323 -5.82 9.14 24.59
N GLU A 324 -5.78 8.04 25.33
CA GLU A 324 -5.60 8.04 26.79
C GLU A 324 -4.22 8.58 27.20
N GLY A 325 -3.19 8.33 26.39
CA GLY A 325 -1.85 8.87 26.60
C GLY A 325 -1.71 10.38 26.34
N LEU A 326 -2.73 11.05 25.79
CA LEU A 326 -2.69 12.49 25.51
C LEU A 326 -3.19 13.30 26.71
N ASN A 327 -2.37 14.25 27.16
CA ASN A 327 -2.77 15.19 28.20
C ASN A 327 -3.88 16.15 27.68
N LYS A 328 -4.84 16.53 28.54
CA LYS A 328 -5.87 17.54 28.21
C LYS A 328 -5.28 18.84 27.65
N SER A 329 -4.13 19.28 28.16
CA SER A 329 -3.42 20.47 27.68
C SER A 329 -2.98 20.35 26.21
N TYR A 330 -2.74 19.13 25.72
CA TYR A 330 -2.37 18.88 24.32
C TYR A 330 -3.49 19.31 23.35
N HIS A 331 -4.73 18.96 23.66
CA HIS A 331 -5.89 19.34 22.84
C HIS A 331 -6.13 20.85 22.87
N LEU A 332 -6.07 21.46 24.06
CA LEU A 332 -6.24 22.91 24.22
C LEU A 332 -5.16 23.71 23.46
N ASN A 333 -3.90 23.29 23.57
CA ASN A 333 -2.78 23.90 22.85
C ASN A 333 -2.91 23.74 21.33
N GLY A 334 -3.54 22.66 20.86
CA GLY A 334 -3.88 22.47 19.45
C GLY A 334 -4.90 23.50 18.97
N LEU A 335 -5.94 23.76 19.77
CA LEU A 335 -6.99 24.73 19.44
C LEU A 335 -6.50 26.18 19.50
N LYS A 336 -5.70 26.55 20.51
CA LYS A 336 -5.08 27.89 20.62
C LYS A 336 -4.19 28.26 19.43
N LYS A 337 -3.71 27.26 18.66
CA LYS A 337 -2.93 27.51 17.44
C LYS A 337 -3.79 27.87 16.22
N LEU A 338 -5.11 27.73 16.29
CA LEU A 338 -6.02 28.09 15.19
C LEU A 338 -6.08 29.59 14.98
N GLU A 339 -6.24 30.35 16.07
CA GLU A 339 -6.21 31.81 16.07
C GLU A 339 -4.95 32.32 15.38
N ASN A 340 -3.77 31.87 15.84
CA ASN A 340 -2.49 32.21 15.22
C ASN A 340 -2.41 31.87 13.72
N ARG A 341 -3.11 30.82 13.27
CA ARG A 341 -3.13 30.44 11.85
C ARG A 341 -4.06 31.31 11.03
N TRP A 342 -5.20 31.70 11.57
CA TRP A 342 -6.10 32.65 10.90
C TRP A 342 -5.42 34.01 10.77
N ILE A 343 -4.78 34.49 11.82
CA ILE A 343 -3.96 35.72 11.81
C ILE A 343 -2.87 35.61 10.72
N LYS A 344 -2.06 34.54 10.75
CA LYS A 344 -1.01 34.34 9.75
C LYS A 344 -1.54 34.20 8.33
N CYS A 345 -2.73 33.62 8.14
CA CYS A 345 -3.38 33.54 6.83
C CYS A 345 -3.78 34.93 6.31
N ILE A 346 -4.21 35.84 7.20
CA ILE A 346 -4.55 37.22 6.87
C ILE A 346 -3.29 38.03 6.56
N GLU A 347 -2.25 37.92 7.40
CA GLU A 347 -0.95 38.58 7.19
C GLU A 347 -0.34 38.21 5.84
N LEU A 348 -0.40 36.93 5.48
CA LEU A 348 0.09 36.42 4.20
C LEU A 348 -0.89 36.65 3.04
N LYS A 349 -1.95 37.45 3.20
CA LYS A 349 -2.96 37.73 2.15
C LYS A 349 -3.52 36.45 1.50
N GLY A 350 -3.69 35.39 2.29
CA GLY A 350 -4.18 34.10 1.80
C GLY A 350 -3.12 33.21 1.15
N ASP A 351 -1.83 33.53 1.28
CA ASP A 351 -0.74 32.64 0.86
C ASP A 351 -0.45 31.52 1.87
N TYR A 352 0.26 30.49 1.40
CA TYR A 352 0.73 29.41 2.26
C TYR A 352 1.91 29.88 3.08
N VAL A 353 2.01 29.36 4.30
CA VAL A 353 3.25 29.45 5.08
C VAL A 353 4.26 28.56 4.40
N GLU A 354 5.26 29.14 3.74
CA GLU A 354 6.43 28.39 3.27
C GLU A 354 7.12 27.74 4.49
N LYS A 355 7.55 26.50 4.32
CA LYS A 355 8.28 25.73 5.32
C LYS A 355 9.73 25.64 4.94
#